data_AF-A0A3D1H4P3-F1
#
_entry.id   AF-A0A3D1H4P3-F1
#
_cell.length_a   1.000
_cell.length_b   1.000
_cell.length_c   1.000
_cell.angle_alpha   90.00
_cell.angle_beta   90.00
_cell.angle_gamma   90.00
#
_symmetry.space_group_name_H-M   'P 1'
#
loop_
_entity.id
_entity.type
_entity.pdbx_description
1 polymer ?
#
loop_
_entity_poly.entity_id
_entity_poly.type
_entity_poly.pdbx_seq_one_letter_code
_entity_poly.pdbx_strand_id
1 'polypeptide(L)'
;MKKGIIVLVVIGLILLWFVSKYNGLVGAQESIDSVWAKVETQYQRRADLIPNLVSTVKGYADFEQETLTKVVEARAKATQTTIDPSNMTSAQLQNFQGAQGELSGALSRLLVTIEKYP
;
A
#
# COMPACT_ATOMS: atom_id res chain seq x y z
N MET A 1 12.26 49.83 28.92
CA MET A 1 10.89 49.41 28.53
C MET A 1 10.78 49.03 27.05
N LYS A 2 11.09 49.91 26.08
CA LYS A 2 10.97 49.60 24.63
C LYS A 2 11.80 48.40 24.14
N LYS A 3 13.03 48.20 24.66
CA LYS A 3 13.89 47.06 24.30
C LYS A 3 13.33 45.70 24.74
N GLY A 4 12.68 45.63 25.91
CA GLY A 4 12.04 44.38 26.40
C GLY A 4 10.80 44.00 25.59
N ILE A 5 10.04 45.00 25.13
CA ILE A 5 8.90 44.79 24.23
C ILE A 5 9.36 44.21 22.89
N ILE A 6 10.46 44.73 22.33
CA ILE A 6 11.03 44.22 21.07
C ILE A 6 11.45 42.75 21.22
N VAL A 7 12.11 42.38 22.32
CA VAL A 7 12.51 40.99 22.58
C VAL A 7 11.29 40.06 22.71
N LEU A 8 10.25 40.50 23.42
CA LEU A 8 9.00 39.73 23.56
C LEU A 8 8.29 39.53 22.22
N VAL A 9 8.23 40.55 21.36
CA VAL A 9 7.63 40.45 20.03
C VAL A 9 8.41 39.47 19.14
N VAL A 10 9.75 39.51 19.19
CA VAL A 10 10.60 38.57 18.43
C VAL A 10 10.38 37.13 18.90
N ILE A 11 10.33 36.89 20.21
CA ILE A 11 10.04 35.56 20.77
C ILE A 11 8.64 35.07 20.34
N GLY A 12 7.63 35.95 20.41
CA GLY A 12 6.27 35.64 19.97
C GLY A 12 6.20 35.24 18.49
N LEU A 13 6.94 35.95 17.62
CA LEU A 13 7.02 35.63 16.20
C LEU A 13 7.71 34.28 15.94
N ILE A 14 8.78 33.96 16.67
CA ILE A 14 9.48 32.67 16.56
C ILE A 14 8.54 31.53 16.98
N LEU A 15 7.81 31.68 18.09
CA LEU A 15 6.86 30.68 18.55
C LEU A 15 5.72 30.46 17.54
N LEU A 16 5.15 31.54 16.99
CA LEU A 16 4.13 31.44 15.95
C LEU A 16 4.65 30.74 14.68
N TRP A 17 5.88 31.02 14.28
CA TRP A 17 6.51 30.35 13.15
C TRP A 17 6.69 28.85 13.39
N PHE A 18 7.17 28.45 14.57
CA PHE A 18 7.32 27.05 14.94
C PHE A 18 5.98 26.30 14.96
N VAL A 19 4.93 26.90 15.54
CA VAL A 19 3.59 26.29 15.59
C VAL A 19 3.01 26.15 14.18
N SER A 20 3.12 27.18 13.34
CA SER A 20 2.63 27.13 11.95
C SER A 20 3.36 26.07 11.13
N LYS A 21 4.69 25.94 11.29
CA LYS A 21 5.48 24.90 10.62
C LYS A 21 5.12 23.50 11.11
N TYR A 22 4.98 23.30 12.42
CA TYR A 22 4.60 22.01 12.99
C TYR A 22 3.22 21.56 12.50
N ASN A 23 2.22 22.46 12.53
CA ASN A 23 0.87 22.14 12.04
C ASN A 23 0.87 21.77 10.55
N GLY A 24 1.70 22.43 9.74
CA GLY A 24 1.87 22.07 8.33
C GLY A 24 2.47 20.68 8.13
N LEU A 25 3.46 20.30 8.94
CA LEU A 25 4.09 18.98 8.89
C LEU A 25 3.15 17.87 9.34
N VAL A 26 2.38 18.10 10.41
CA VAL A 26 1.36 17.14 10.89
C VAL A 26 0.29 16.92 9.82
N GLY A 27 -0.23 17.98 9.20
CA GLY A 27 -1.20 17.84 8.11
C GLY A 27 -0.65 17.11 6.89
N ALA A 28 0.63 17.31 6.56
CA ALA A 28 1.29 16.56 5.49
C ALA A 28 1.43 15.06 5.84
N GLN A 29 1.78 14.74 7.08
CA GLN A 29 1.87 13.35 7.57
C GLN A 29 0.51 12.65 7.48
N GLU A 30 -0.55 13.28 7.99
CA GLU A 30 -1.92 12.75 7.92
C GLU A 30 -2.37 12.50 6.48
N SER A 31 -2.00 13.38 5.54
CA SER A 31 -2.29 13.19 4.12
C SER A 31 -1.56 11.97 3.54
N ILE A 32 -0.30 11.76 3.91
CA ILE A 32 0.48 10.60 3.47
C ILE A 32 -0.15 9.30 4.01
N ASP A 33 -0.47 9.28 5.31
CA ASP A 33 -1.08 8.12 5.96
C ASP A 33 -2.45 7.80 5.35
N SER A 34 -3.26 8.82 5.04
CA SER A 34 -4.55 8.64 4.36
C SER A 34 -4.40 8.05 2.95
N VAL A 35 -3.43 8.53 2.18
CA VAL A 35 -3.15 8.00 0.84
C VAL A 35 -2.65 6.56 0.94
N TRP A 36 -1.76 6.26 1.88
CA TRP A 36 -1.24 4.91 2.09
C TRP A 36 -2.34 3.93 2.51
N ALA A 37 -3.21 4.32 3.44
CA ALA A 37 -4.35 3.51 3.87
C ALA A 37 -5.29 3.16 2.69
N LYS A 38 -5.49 4.09 1.75
CA LYS A 38 -6.26 3.82 0.53
C LYS A 38 -5.56 2.79 -0.35
N VAL A 39 -4.25 2.92 -0.55
CA VAL A 39 -3.45 1.98 -1.34
C VAL A 39 -3.52 0.57 -0.73
N GLU A 40 -3.30 0.48 0.58
CA GLU A 40 -3.38 -0.79 1.31
C GLU A 40 -4.77 -1.43 1.19
N THR A 41 -5.84 -0.65 1.38
CA THR A 41 -7.22 -1.15 1.23
C THR A 41 -7.47 -1.74 -0.16
N GLN A 42 -6.96 -1.13 -1.23
CA GLN A 42 -7.12 -1.67 -2.58
C GLN A 42 -6.36 -2.99 -2.78
N TYR A 43 -5.15 -3.10 -2.24
CA TYR A 43 -4.38 -4.34 -2.31
C TYR A 43 -4.98 -5.46 -1.47
N GLN A 44 -5.49 -5.15 -0.28
CA GLN A 44 -6.23 -6.09 0.55
C GLN A 44 -7.48 -6.59 -0.19
N ARG A 45 -8.30 -5.69 -0.73
CA ARG A 45 -9.49 -6.07 -1.52
C ARG A 45 -9.14 -6.97 -2.70
N ARG A 46 -8.04 -6.69 -3.41
CA ARG A 46 -7.54 -7.57 -4.49
C ARG A 46 -7.22 -8.95 -3.96
N ALA A 47 -6.50 -9.05 -2.85
CA ALA A 47 -6.15 -10.34 -2.26
C ALA A 47 -7.38 -11.12 -1.76
N ASP A 48 -8.40 -10.42 -1.24
CA ASP A 48 -9.64 -11.01 -0.74
C ASP A 48 -10.54 -11.56 -1.86
N LEU A 49 -10.45 -11.00 -3.07
CA LEU A 49 -11.20 -11.47 -4.23
C LEU A 49 -10.58 -12.70 -4.90
N ILE A 50 -9.29 -12.97 -4.69
CA ILE A 50 -8.59 -14.09 -5.34
C ILE A 50 -9.18 -15.47 -4.98
N PRO A 51 -9.50 -15.79 -3.71
CA PRO A 51 -10.15 -17.05 -3.39
C PRO A 51 -11.46 -17.28 -4.17
N ASN A 52 -12.27 -16.23 -4.33
CA ASN A 52 -13.50 -16.30 -5.11
C ASN A 52 -13.19 -16.55 -6.59
N LEU A 53 -12.22 -15.82 -7.16
CA LEU A 53 -11.76 -16.02 -8.54
C LEU A 53 -11.25 -17.45 -8.77
N VAL A 54 -10.42 -17.97 -7.85
CA VAL A 54 -9.92 -19.35 -7.89
C VAL A 54 -11.07 -20.36 -7.80
N SER A 55 -12.07 -20.12 -6.95
CA SER A 55 -13.25 -20.98 -6.87
C SER A 55 -14.06 -20.99 -8.16
N THR A 56 -14.23 -19.83 -8.80
CA THR A 56 -14.93 -19.72 -10.08
C THR A 56 -14.17 -20.46 -11.18
N VAL A 57 -12.84 -20.30 -11.25
CA VAL A 57 -12.02 -21.00 -12.25
C VAL A 57 -11.98 -22.52 -12.00
N LYS A 58 -11.90 -22.96 -10.74
CA LYS A 58 -11.96 -24.39 -10.38
C LYS A 58 -13.27 -25.08 -10.77
N GLY A 59 -14.35 -24.32 -10.95
CA GLY A 59 -15.63 -24.86 -11.42
C GLY A 59 -15.58 -25.33 -12.89
N TYR A 60 -14.58 -24.88 -13.66
CA TYR A 60 -14.30 -25.39 -15.00
C TYR A 60 -13.41 -26.63 -14.86
N ALA A 61 -13.94 -27.78 -15.30
CA ALA A 61 -13.46 -29.11 -14.92
C ALA A 61 -11.99 -29.42 -15.32
N ASP A 62 -11.44 -28.73 -16.32
CA ASP A 62 -10.18 -29.08 -16.97
C ASP A 62 -9.04 -28.06 -16.73
N PHE A 63 -9.10 -27.28 -15.66
CA PHE A 63 -8.11 -26.22 -15.43
C PHE A 63 -6.77 -26.72 -14.86
N GLU A 64 -5.66 -26.12 -15.30
CA GLU A 64 -4.31 -26.46 -14.84
C GLU A 64 -4.11 -26.18 -13.34
N GLN A 65 -4.01 -27.23 -12.52
CA GLN A 65 -3.81 -27.13 -11.08
C GLN A 65 -2.52 -26.37 -10.72
N GLU A 66 -1.44 -26.56 -11.48
CA GLU A 66 -0.16 -25.85 -11.28
C GLU A 66 -0.34 -24.32 -11.37
N THR A 67 -1.11 -23.85 -12.35
CA THR A 67 -1.38 -22.42 -12.56
C THR A 67 -2.17 -21.84 -11.39
N LEU A 68 -3.18 -22.56 -10.90
CA LEU A 68 -3.96 -22.15 -9.72
C LEU A 68 -3.12 -22.15 -8.44
N THR A 69 -2.25 -23.14 -8.23
CA THR A 69 -1.32 -23.19 -7.10
C THR A 69 -0.38 -21.98 -7.10
N LYS A 70 0.19 -21.63 -8.25
CA LYS A 70 1.03 -20.43 -8.40
C LYS A 70 0.31 -19.14 -8.03
N VAL A 71 -0.99 -19.03 -8.34
CA VAL A 71 -1.81 -17.86 -7.95
C VAL A 71 -2.02 -17.81 -6.44
N VAL A 72 -2.31 -18.95 -5.82
CA VAL A 72 -2.50 -19.03 -4.36
C VAL A 72 -1.20 -18.71 -3.62
N GLU A 73 -0.06 -19.23 -4.08
CA GLU A 73 1.26 -18.93 -3.51
C GLU A 73 1.64 -17.45 -3.69
N ALA A 74 1.43 -16.89 -4.88
CA ALA A 74 1.71 -15.48 -5.14
C ALA A 74 0.82 -14.57 -4.29
N ARG A 75 -0.46 -14.95 -4.06
CA ARG A 75 -1.35 -14.25 -3.12
C ARG A 75 -0.77 -14.28 -1.72
N ALA A 76 -0.36 -15.45 -1.23
CA ALA A 76 0.17 -15.60 0.12
C ALA A 76 1.39 -14.70 0.36
N LYS A 77 2.33 -14.66 -0.61
CA LYS A 77 3.49 -13.76 -0.57
C LYS A 77 3.10 -12.28 -0.59
N ALA A 78 2.16 -11.89 -1.44
CA ALA A 78 1.68 -10.52 -1.54
C ALA A 78 0.99 -10.04 -0.26
N THR A 79 0.27 -10.92 0.44
CA THR A 79 -0.39 -10.60 1.73
C THR A 79 0.54 -10.63 2.93
N GLN A 80 1.66 -11.38 2.85
CA GLN A 80 2.64 -11.45 3.94
C GLN A 80 3.52 -10.21 4.00
N THR A 81 3.71 -9.53 2.88
CA THR A 81 4.50 -8.30 2.82
C THR A 81 3.62 -7.13 3.25
N THR A 82 3.59 -6.82 4.55
CA THR A 82 2.91 -5.64 5.10
C THR A 82 3.90 -4.51 5.31
N ILE A 83 3.50 -3.28 4.99
CA ILE A 83 4.30 -2.08 5.29
C ILE A 83 3.66 -1.32 6.44
N ASP A 84 4.47 -1.00 7.45
CA ASP A 84 4.12 -0.04 8.50
C ASP A 84 4.31 1.39 7.96
N PRO A 85 3.25 2.22 7.88
CA PRO A 85 3.33 3.61 7.41
C PRO A 85 4.33 4.44 8.21
N SER A 86 4.48 4.12 9.51
CA SER A 86 5.32 4.85 10.46
C SER A 86 6.82 4.62 10.23
N ASN A 87 7.18 3.53 9.55
CA ASN A 87 8.57 3.08 9.35
C ASN A 87 8.83 2.65 7.91
N MET A 88 8.27 3.39 6.94
CA MET A 88 8.35 3.01 5.53
C MET A 88 9.73 3.32 4.93
N THR A 89 10.52 2.27 4.67
CA THR A 89 11.80 2.38 3.93
C THR A 89 11.62 2.11 2.44
N SER A 90 12.52 2.66 1.62
CA SER A 90 12.55 2.38 0.17
C SER A 90 12.70 0.89 -0.14
N ALA A 91 13.48 0.16 0.67
CA ALA A 91 13.66 -1.28 0.54
C ALA A 91 12.37 -2.07 0.81
N GLN A 92 11.60 -1.70 1.85
CA GLN A 92 10.30 -2.33 2.12
C GLN A 92 9.28 -2.04 1.01
N LEU A 93 9.27 -0.82 0.49
CA LEU A 93 8.43 -0.46 -0.66
C LEU A 93 8.78 -1.28 -1.90
N GLN A 94 10.07 -1.48 -2.19
CA GLN A 94 10.51 -2.32 -3.29
C GLN A 94 10.08 -3.79 -3.11
N ASN A 95 10.24 -4.34 -1.91
CA ASN A 95 9.80 -5.70 -1.60
C ASN A 95 8.29 -5.86 -1.76
N PHE A 96 7.52 -4.90 -1.25
CA PHE A 96 6.07 -4.86 -1.41
C PHE A 96 5.66 -4.80 -2.88
N GLN A 97 6.25 -3.88 -3.65
CA GLN A 97 5.99 -3.76 -5.08
C GLN A 97 6.37 -5.04 -5.84
N GLY A 98 7.49 -5.67 -5.48
CA GLY A 98 7.91 -6.94 -6.04
C GLY A 98 6.87 -8.04 -5.82
N ALA A 99 6.40 -8.20 -4.57
CA ALA A 99 5.37 -9.19 -4.24
C ALA A 99 4.03 -8.91 -4.96
N GLN A 100 3.63 -7.64 -5.07
CA GLN A 100 2.44 -7.24 -5.85
C GLN A 100 2.62 -7.48 -7.36
N GLY A 101 3.85 -7.35 -7.87
CA GLY A 101 4.23 -7.65 -9.25
C GLY A 101 4.16 -9.14 -9.55
N GLU A 102 4.69 -9.99 -8.67
CA GLU A 102 4.59 -11.46 -8.78
C GLU A 102 3.14 -11.93 -8.87
N LEU A 103 2.27 -11.38 -8.00
CA LEU A 103 0.84 -11.66 -8.02
C LEU A 103 0.18 -11.25 -9.35
N SER A 104 0.56 -10.09 -9.87
CA SER A 104 0.06 -9.61 -11.17
C SER A 104 0.49 -10.54 -12.29
N GLY A 105 1.75 -10.98 -12.31
CA GLY A 105 2.24 -11.95 -13.29
C GLY A 105 1.54 -13.31 -13.19
N ALA A 106 1.24 -13.79 -11.98
CA ALA A 106 0.49 -15.03 -11.79
C ALA A 106 -0.94 -14.92 -12.32
N LEU A 107 -1.63 -13.81 -12.07
CA LEU A 107 -2.97 -13.55 -12.61
C LEU A 107 -2.96 -13.38 -14.14
N SER A 108 -1.94 -12.75 -14.73
CA SER A 108 -1.82 -12.65 -16.19
C SER A 108 -1.65 -14.04 -16.83
N ARG A 109 -0.86 -14.93 -16.22
CA ARG A 109 -0.76 -16.33 -16.68
C ARG A 109 -2.10 -17.05 -16.57
N LEU A 110 -2.81 -16.87 -15.45
CA LEU A 110 -4.14 -17.42 -15.27
C LEU A 110 -5.10 -16.96 -16.38
N LEU A 111 -5.10 -15.67 -16.75
CA LEU A 111 -5.92 -15.13 -17.84
C LEU A 111 -5.62 -15.81 -19.17
N VAL A 112 -4.34 -15.94 -19.53
CA VAL A 112 -3.92 -16.62 -20.78
C VAL A 112 -4.35 -18.09 -20.78
N THR A 113 -4.30 -18.76 -19.64
CA THR A 113 -4.79 -20.13 -19.54
C THR A 113 -6.31 -20.19 -19.69
N ILE A 114 -7.07 -19.24 -19.12
CA ILE A 114 -8.54 -19.16 -19.29
C ILE A 114 -8.92 -19.04 -20.76
N GLU A 115 -8.20 -18.25 -21.56
CA GLU A 115 -8.49 -18.11 -22.99
C GLU A 115 -8.36 -19.43 -23.78
N LYS A 116 -7.61 -20.42 -23.26
CA LYS A 116 -7.53 -21.76 -23.85
C LYS A 116 -8.75 -22.64 -23.53
N TYR A 117 -9.58 -22.26 -22.56
CA TYR A 117 -10.77 -22.96 -22.10
C TYR A 117 -12.00 -22.04 -22.23
N PRO A 118 -12.50 -21.81 -23.47
CA PRO A 118 -13.66 -20.94 -23.73
C PRO A 118 -14.98 -21.46 -23.14
#